data_AF-A0ABD5DWI1-F1
#
_entry.id   AF-A0ABD5DWI1-F1
#
_cell.length_a   1.000
_cell.length_b   1.000
_cell.length_c   1.000
_cell.angle_alpha   90.00
_cell.angle_beta   90.00
_cell.angle_gamma   90.00
#
_symmetry.space_group_name_H-M   'P 1'
#
loop_
_entity.id
_entity.type
_entity.pdbx_description
1 polymer ?
#
loop_
_entity_poly.entity_id
_entity_poly.type
_entity_poly.pdbx_seq_one_letter_code
_entity_poly.pdbx_strand_id
1 'polypeptide(L)'
;MSTILIVRPRKTRFQYEINEATGTIKNTGNTYFRVILQKGCNGDDESSTQFYMLPGDSWTGPEAKNSNRKYIVALGRYHKLG
;
A
#
# COMPACT_ATOMS: atom_id res chain seq x y z
N MET A 1 -23.58 -0.69 6.18
CA MET A 1 -22.30 -0.15 5.67
C MET A 1 -21.90 1.02 6.55
N SER A 2 -20.72 0.99 7.15
CA SER A 2 -20.18 2.11 7.95
C SER A 2 -19.17 2.89 7.10
N THR A 3 -19.29 4.22 7.13
CA THR A 3 -18.35 5.12 6.46
C THR A 3 -17.33 5.58 7.48
N ILE A 4 -16.05 5.62 7.07
CA ILE A 4 -14.96 6.11 7.92
C ILE A 4 -14.43 7.41 7.32
N LEU A 5 -14.41 8.46 8.14
CA LEU A 5 -13.72 9.72 7.82
C LEU A 5 -12.35 9.72 8.49
N ILE A 6 -11.29 9.91 7.71
CA ILE A 6 -9.91 9.98 8.23
C ILE A 6 -9.41 11.42 8.12
N VAL A 7 -9.03 12.00 9.25
CA VAL A 7 -8.37 13.31 9.31
C VAL A 7 -6.86 13.12 9.25
N ARG A 8 -6.20 13.77 8.28
CA ARG A 8 -4.75 13.67 8.10
C ARG A 8 -4.01 14.79 8.85
N PRO A 9 -2.75 14.57 9.28
CA PRO A 9 -1.93 15.63 9.86
C PRO A 9 -1.70 16.77 8.87
N ARG A 10 -1.79 18.02 9.34
CA ARG A 10 -1.51 19.22 8.52
C ARG A 10 -0.11 19.17 7.89
N LYS A 11 0.89 18.69 8.64
CA LYS A 11 2.24 18.41 8.15
C LYS A 11 2.36 16.93 7.82
N THR A 12 2.03 16.58 6.59
CA THR A 12 2.04 15.18 6.13
C THR A 12 3.46 14.72 5.76
N ARG A 13 3.90 13.62 6.35
CA ARG A 13 5.15 12.91 6.04
C ARG A 13 4.79 11.55 5.45
N PHE A 14 4.77 11.48 4.13
CA PHE A 14 4.54 10.25 3.38
C PHE A 14 5.87 9.52 3.16
N GLN A 15 6.07 8.43 3.89
CA GLN A 15 7.27 7.61 3.84
C GLN A 15 6.89 6.15 4.02
N TYR A 16 7.56 5.27 3.29
CA TYR A 16 7.33 3.84 3.35
C TYR A 16 8.64 3.11 3.03
N GLU A 17 8.75 1.89 3.52
CA GLU A 17 9.86 0.97 3.25
C GLU A 17 9.32 -0.30 2.63
N ILE A 18 10.04 -0.84 1.65
CA ILE A 18 9.66 -2.07 0.96
C ILE A 18 10.87 -2.99 0.95
N ASN A 19 10.66 -4.20 1.46
CA ASN A 19 11.58 -5.29 1.31
C ASN A 19 10.99 -6.29 0.31
N GLU A 20 11.52 -6.26 -0.91
CA GLU A 20 11.07 -7.11 -2.01
C GLU A 20 11.43 -8.60 -1.81
N ALA A 21 12.52 -8.88 -1.10
CA ALA A 21 12.96 -10.25 -0.84
C ALA A 21 11.99 -10.97 0.11
N THR A 22 11.51 -10.27 1.14
CA THR A 22 10.54 -10.81 2.11
C THR A 22 9.08 -10.53 1.72
N GLY A 23 8.83 -9.58 0.80
CA GLY A 23 7.48 -9.11 0.48
C GLY A 23 6.87 -8.28 1.61
N THR A 24 7.68 -7.48 2.30
CA THR A 24 7.25 -6.65 3.42
C THR A 24 7.12 -5.19 2.99
N ILE A 25 5.98 -4.58 3.30
CA ILE A 25 5.71 -3.15 3.12
C ILE A 25 5.48 -2.56 4.51
N LYS A 26 6.16 -1.47 4.83
CA LYS A 26 6.05 -0.79 6.12
C LYS A 26 5.75 0.68 5.94
N ASN A 27 4.82 1.21 6.73
CA ASN A 27 4.53 2.63 6.77
C ASN A 27 5.38 3.32 7.86
N THR A 28 6.44 4.01 7.45
CA THR A 28 7.32 4.78 8.34
C THR A 28 6.95 6.28 8.40
N GLY A 29 5.90 6.66 7.68
CA GLY A 29 5.33 8.00 7.66
C GLY A 29 4.45 8.31 8.88
N ASN A 30 3.76 9.45 8.80
CA ASN A 30 2.76 9.87 9.80
C ASN A 30 1.33 9.94 9.22
N THR A 31 1.13 9.43 8.01
CA THR A 31 -0.15 9.42 7.33
C THR A 31 -0.49 8.03 6.84
N TYR A 32 -1.78 7.74 6.69
CA TYR A 32 -2.22 6.49 6.09
C TYR A 32 -2.08 6.53 4.57
N PHE A 33 -1.96 5.37 3.97
CA PHE A 33 -2.08 5.21 2.53
C PHE A 33 -2.77 3.89 2.19
N ARG A 34 -3.31 3.78 0.98
CA ARG A 34 -3.90 2.53 0.49
C ARG A 34 -2.86 1.79 -0.35
N VAL A 35 -2.66 0.52 -0.06
CA VAL A 35 -1.85 -0.37 -0.89
C VAL A 35 -2.78 -1.16 -1.80
N ILE A 36 -2.39 -1.30 -3.05
CA ILE A 36 -3.05 -2.13 -4.06
C ILE A 36 -2.01 -3.12 -4.57
N LEU A 37 -2.27 -4.40 -4.37
CA LEU A 37 -1.44 -5.49 -4.85
C LEU A 37 -2.20 -6.23 -5.95
N GLN A 38 -1.67 -6.20 -7.17
CA GLN A 38 -2.22 -6.90 -8.32
C GLN A 38 -1.33 -8.10 -8.67
N LYS A 39 -1.93 -9.28 -8.79
CA LYS A 39 -1.25 -10.47 -9.32
C LYS A 39 -0.88 -10.21 -10.78
N GLY A 40 0.32 -10.66 -11.21
CA GLY A 40 0.91 -10.37 -12.54
C GLY A 40 0.07 -10.79 -13.77
N CYS A 41 0.62 -10.64 -14.99
CA CYS A 41 -0.01 -10.59 -16.34
C CYS A 41 -1.38 -11.25 -16.67
N ASN A 42 -1.87 -12.22 -15.90
CA ASN A 42 -3.19 -12.85 -16.06
C ASN A 42 -4.14 -12.61 -14.87
N GLY A 43 -3.78 -11.73 -13.94
CA GLY A 43 -4.60 -11.37 -12.79
C GLY A 43 -5.66 -10.34 -13.17
N ASP A 44 -6.92 -10.69 -12.96
CA ASP A 44 -8.05 -9.78 -13.13
C ASP A 44 -7.99 -8.65 -12.09
N ASP A 45 -8.42 -7.44 -12.46
CA ASP A 45 -8.39 -6.27 -11.57
C ASP A 45 -9.27 -6.49 -10.31
N GLU A 46 -10.31 -7.31 -10.43
CA GLU A 46 -11.17 -7.75 -9.31
C GLU A 46 -10.43 -8.58 -8.26
N SER A 47 -9.35 -9.27 -8.64
CA SER A 47 -8.56 -10.12 -7.73
C SER A 47 -7.50 -9.35 -6.93
N SER A 48 -7.48 -8.01 -7.05
CA SER A 48 -6.49 -7.16 -6.39
C SER A 48 -6.73 -7.07 -4.88
N THR A 49 -5.68 -7.33 -4.10
CA THR A 49 -5.71 -7.14 -2.64
C THR A 49 -5.52 -5.67 -2.33
N GLN A 50 -6.51 -5.05 -1.72
CA GLN A 50 -6.49 -3.64 -1.36
C GLN A 50 -6.68 -3.47 0.14
N PHE A 51 -5.82 -2.69 0.78
CA PHE A 51 -5.92 -2.42 2.21
C PHE A 51 -5.32 -1.06 2.55
N TYR A 52 -5.74 -0.50 3.68
CA TYR A 52 -5.17 0.71 4.23
C TYR A 52 -4.05 0.35 5.20
N MET A 53 -2.92 1.04 5.08
CA MET A 53 -1.82 0.96 6.03
C MET A 53 -1.78 2.23 6.88
N LEU A 54 -1.88 2.08 8.19
CA LEU A 54 -1.75 3.17 9.15
C LEU A 54 -0.27 3.45 9.45
N PRO A 55 0.06 4.63 10.01
CA PRO A 55 1.42 4.95 10.44
C PRO A 55 1.95 3.91 11.43
N GLY A 56 3.12 3.33 11.15
CA GLY A 56 3.73 2.28 11.97
C GLY A 56 3.36 0.85 11.57
N ASP A 57 2.32 0.65 10.74
CA ASP A 57 1.92 -0.68 10.29
C ASP A 57 2.98 -1.33 9.40
N SER A 58 3.12 -2.64 9.55
CA SER A 58 3.92 -3.49 8.69
C SER A 58 3.06 -4.62 8.17
N TRP A 59 3.03 -4.77 6.85
CA TRP A 59 2.32 -5.83 6.17
C TRP A 59 3.31 -6.72 5.41
N THR A 60 3.18 -8.03 5.55
CA THR A 60 4.02 -9.00 4.85
C THR A 60 3.12 -10.02 4.17
N GLY A 61 3.39 -10.27 2.89
CA GLY A 61 2.64 -11.29 2.15
C GLY A 61 3.33 -11.67 0.84
N PRO A 62 3.02 -12.87 0.31
CA PRO A 62 3.57 -13.34 -0.95
C PRO A 62 3.18 -12.42 -2.12
N GLU A 63 2.08 -11.68 -2.00
CA GLU A 63 1.61 -10.77 -3.04
C GLU A 63 2.52 -9.54 -3.23
N ALA A 64 3.31 -9.16 -2.22
CA ALA A 64 4.27 -8.07 -2.33
C ALA A 64 5.65 -8.52 -2.85
N LYS A 65 5.81 -9.77 -3.29
CA LYS A 65 7.03 -10.24 -3.97
C LYS A 65 7.11 -9.72 -5.41
N ASN A 66 8.30 -9.80 -6.02
CA ASN A 66 8.66 -9.11 -7.28
C ASN A 66 7.90 -9.49 -8.54
N SER A 67 7.11 -10.55 -8.54
CA SER A 67 6.30 -10.93 -9.70
C SER A 67 5.05 -10.07 -9.90
N ASN A 68 4.65 -9.28 -8.89
CA ASN A 68 3.35 -8.62 -8.85
C ASN A 68 3.46 -7.11 -9.00
N ARG A 69 2.43 -6.50 -9.60
CA ARG A 69 2.33 -5.04 -9.71
C ARG A 69 1.81 -4.48 -8.39
N LYS A 70 2.52 -3.48 -7.87
CA LYS A 70 2.27 -2.92 -6.55
C LYS A 70 2.09 -1.42 -6.69
N TYR A 71 1.04 -0.89 -6.08
CA TYR A 71 0.77 0.54 -6.06
C TYR A 71 0.45 1.01 -4.66
N ILE A 72 0.97 2.19 -4.31
CA ILE A 72 0.51 2.95 -3.15
C ILE A 72 -0.31 4.12 -3.65
N VAL A 73 -1.54 4.24 -3.15
CA VAL A 73 -2.39 5.40 -3.35
C VAL A 73 -2.31 6.27 -2.10
N ALA A 74 -1.68 7.43 -2.25
CA ALA A 74 -1.50 8.41 -1.18
C ALA A 74 -1.67 9.81 -1.77
N LEU A 75 -2.21 10.74 -0.97
CA LEU A 75 -2.28 12.16 -1.36
C LEU A 75 -2.95 12.41 -2.73
N GLY A 76 -3.91 11.56 -3.13
CA GLY A 76 -4.59 11.65 -4.43
C GLY A 76 -3.75 11.23 -5.64
N ARG A 77 -2.62 10.55 -5.42
CA ARG A 77 -1.71 10.08 -6.47
C ARG A 77 -1.46 8.58 -6.36
N TYR A 78 -1.14 7.97 -7.49
CA TYR A 78 -0.68 6.59 -7.59
C TYR A 78 0.85 6.57 -7.63
N HIS A 79 1.46 5.78 -6.76
CA HIS A 79 2.88 5.55 -6.68
C HIS A 79 3.13 4.08 -7.03
N LYS A 80 3.71 3.81 -8.20
CA LYS A 80 4.12 2.45 -8.59
C LYS A 80 5.34 2.04 -7.75
N LEU A 81 5.32 0.81 -7.24
CA LEU A 81 6.41 0.23 -6.49
C LEU A 81 7.05 -0.88 -7.35
N GLY A 82 8.27 -0.63 -7.84
CA GLY A 82 8.93 -1.50 -8.82
C GLY A 82 8.42 -1.31 -10.24
#